data_AF-A0AAV2STN7-F1
#
_entry.id   AF-A0AAV2STN7-F1
#
_cell.length_a   1.000
_cell.length_b   1.000
_cell.length_c   1.000
_cell.angle_alpha   90.00
_cell.angle_beta   90.00
_cell.angle_gamma   90.00
#
_symmetry.space_group_name_H-M   'P 1'
#
loop_
_entity.id
_entity.type
_entity.pdbx_description
1 polymer ?
#
loop_
_entity_poly.entity_id
_entity_poly.type
_entity_poly.pdbx_seq_one_letter_code
_entity_poly.pdbx_strand_id
1 'polypeptide(L)'
;MSLRKDSPTCSKESVRLLVASSKQWACNTVDVKSAYLQGDKIEREIFLKPPPEFNNGNLWKLKKTVYGLCDAARAWYMRVKSALNSLSVKMCSLDNSLFIWKRNGKLEGLICIYVDDFLWAGNATFKKCVIDELQKQFLIGSSASESFTYVGLRIKSFSHGITIDQTQYASSLVPVPISSARNMQRKSQLSESEKTAYRALVGQLNWMATHTRLDIAFDTCELSVAFSKATVTELVRLNKLVKRVKNESLQLFFPRLHSFETCSLECYTDAAFANLSNGGSQGGLIIFLKDDSGKKFPIFWQSRRLKRVVNSTLAAETMALIEGAEVTVYMAGIIKQLTAVNDVKIRCLVDNKSLHESLLSSKQVKNRRLRLDISVLDDMIWREEIEKVEWVQTSHQIADCLTKKGASTEKLRGAVCRNGKKK
;
A
#
# COMPACT_ATOMS: atom_id res chain seq x y z
N MET A 1 17.67 7.63 29.97
CA MET A 1 17.48 6.91 28.68
C MET A 1 16.13 7.29 28.09
N SER A 2 16.07 7.63 26.80
CA SER A 2 14.79 7.89 26.12
C SER A 2 14.06 6.57 25.87
N LEU A 3 12.82 6.45 26.38
CA LEU A 3 11.98 5.27 26.19
C LEU A 3 11.54 5.18 24.72
N ARG A 4 11.88 4.08 24.04
CA ARG A 4 11.39 3.82 22.67
C ARG A 4 9.92 3.40 22.71
N LYS A 5 9.13 3.99 21.82
CA LYS A 5 7.66 3.87 21.78
C LYS A 5 7.13 3.39 20.43
N ASP A 6 8.00 3.37 19.42
CA ASP A 6 7.69 2.96 18.06
C ASP A 6 7.39 1.46 17.97
N SER A 7 6.29 1.13 17.30
CA SER A 7 5.90 -0.21 16.89
C SER A 7 5.58 -0.20 15.40
N PRO A 8 6.22 -1.06 14.58
CA PRO A 8 5.94 -1.12 13.16
C PRO A 8 4.59 -1.79 12.88
N THR A 9 4.00 -1.45 11.74
CA THR A 9 2.80 -2.07 11.17
C THR A 9 3.09 -2.47 9.74
N CYS A 10 2.53 -3.60 9.30
CA CYS A 10 2.74 -4.10 7.95
C CYS A 10 2.33 -3.08 6.88
N SER A 11 3.19 -2.90 5.88
CA SER A 11 2.89 -2.09 4.71
C SER A 11 1.87 -2.79 3.79
N LYS A 12 1.08 -2.01 3.06
CA LYS A 12 0.13 -2.53 2.07
C LYS A 12 0.84 -3.27 0.93
N GLU A 13 2.07 -2.87 0.62
CA GLU A 13 2.98 -3.53 -0.32
C GLU A 13 3.30 -4.95 0.15
N SER A 14 3.68 -5.13 1.42
CA SER A 14 3.96 -6.42 2.01
C SER A 14 2.73 -7.33 2.06
N VAL A 15 1.53 -6.79 2.36
CA VAL A 15 0.27 -7.55 2.26
C VAL A 15 0.06 -8.07 0.83
N ARG A 16 0.24 -7.21 -0.19
CA ARG A 16 0.09 -7.62 -1.59
C ARG A 16 1.16 -8.61 -2.03
N LEU A 17 2.41 -8.46 -1.57
CA LEU A 17 3.49 -9.41 -1.85
C LEU A 17 3.25 -10.76 -1.17
N LEU A 18 2.69 -10.80 0.04
CA LEU A 18 2.27 -12.04 0.70
C LEU A 18 1.21 -12.76 -0.13
N VAL A 19 0.20 -12.03 -0.60
CA VAL A 19 -0.86 -12.60 -1.45
C VAL A 19 -0.30 -13.06 -2.80
N ALA A 20 0.58 -12.27 -3.42
CA ALA A 20 1.23 -12.58 -4.68
C ALA A 20 2.10 -13.84 -4.63
N SER A 21 2.89 -13.97 -3.58
CA SER A 21 3.86 -15.05 -3.40
C SER A 21 3.24 -16.30 -2.79
N SER A 22 1.92 -16.35 -2.61
CA SER A 22 1.27 -17.39 -1.82
C SER A 22 1.34 -18.80 -2.41
N LYS A 23 2.00 -19.07 -3.55
CA LYS A 23 2.24 -20.43 -4.10
C LYS A 23 1.04 -21.40 -3.98
N GLN A 24 -0.16 -20.91 -4.26
CA GLN A 24 -1.45 -21.63 -4.12
C GLN A 24 -1.97 -21.85 -2.69
N TRP A 25 -1.24 -21.43 -1.67
CA TRP A 25 -1.70 -21.36 -0.28
C TRP A 25 -2.86 -20.38 -0.15
N ALA A 26 -3.85 -20.78 0.64
CA ALA A 26 -4.89 -19.88 1.10
C ALA A 26 -4.28 -18.84 2.06
N CYS A 27 -4.82 -17.64 2.04
CA CYS A 27 -4.56 -16.67 3.10
C CYS A 27 -5.41 -17.02 4.32
N ASN A 28 -4.87 -16.68 5.49
CA ASN A 28 -5.47 -16.94 6.78
C ASN A 28 -5.21 -15.74 7.69
N THR A 29 -6.10 -15.51 8.67
CA THR A 29 -5.89 -14.50 9.71
C THR A 29 -6.01 -15.12 11.10
N VAL A 30 -5.23 -14.58 12.03
CA VAL A 30 -5.29 -14.88 13.46
C VAL A 30 -5.32 -13.54 14.21
N ASP A 31 -6.35 -13.34 15.01
CA ASP A 31 -6.47 -12.21 15.94
C ASP A 31 -5.95 -12.63 17.32
N VAL A 32 -5.24 -11.72 18.01
CA VAL A 32 -4.70 -11.96 19.35
C VAL A 32 -5.47 -11.14 20.38
N LYS A 33 -6.12 -11.81 21.35
CA LYS A 33 -6.90 -11.12 22.38
C LYS A 33 -6.00 -10.27 23.25
N SER A 34 -6.41 -9.02 23.50
CA SER A 34 -5.75 -8.18 24.50
C SER A 34 -4.23 -8.08 24.31
N ALA A 35 -3.77 -7.93 23.06
CA ALA A 35 -2.36 -8.00 22.67
C ALA A 35 -1.40 -7.23 23.59
N TYR A 36 -1.75 -6.01 24.00
CA TYR A 36 -0.88 -5.18 24.84
C TYR A 36 -0.65 -5.72 26.26
N LEU A 37 -1.55 -6.60 26.76
CA LEU A 37 -1.40 -7.32 28.03
C LEU A 37 -0.51 -8.55 27.91
N GLN A 38 -0.26 -9.02 26.69
CA GLN A 38 0.49 -10.24 26.41
C GLN A 38 1.98 -9.98 26.13
N GLY A 39 2.42 -8.73 26.21
CA GLY A 39 3.84 -8.35 26.16
C GLY A 39 4.69 -9.00 27.26
N ASP A 40 6.01 -8.86 27.13
CA ASP A 40 6.95 -9.28 28.15
C ASP A 40 6.84 -8.43 29.43
N LYS A 41 7.56 -8.85 30.48
CA LYS A 41 7.61 -8.13 31.75
C LYS A 41 8.13 -6.71 31.53
N ILE A 42 7.47 -5.73 32.15
CA ILE A 42 7.93 -4.34 32.11
C ILE A 42 9.13 -4.16 33.04
N GLU A 43 10.19 -3.51 32.55
CA GLU A 43 11.40 -3.25 33.34
C GLU A 43 11.25 -2.05 34.28
N ARG A 44 10.55 -1.01 33.82
CA ARG A 44 10.30 0.20 34.61
C ARG A 44 9.21 0.00 35.65
N GLU A 45 9.38 0.62 36.80
CA GLU A 45 8.36 0.61 37.85
C GLU A 45 7.25 1.60 37.52
N ILE A 46 6.04 1.08 37.35
CA ILE A 46 4.84 1.88 37.17
C ILE A 46 3.82 1.39 38.16
N PHE A 47 3.24 2.35 38.88
CA PHE A 47 2.15 2.11 39.81
C PHE A 47 0.88 2.76 39.25
N LEU A 48 -0.23 2.05 39.33
CA LEU A 48 -1.55 2.53 38.94
C LEU A 48 -2.40 2.69 40.19
N LYS A 49 -3.22 3.74 40.19
CA LYS A 49 -4.36 3.80 41.09
C LYS A 49 -5.42 2.83 40.57
N PRO A 50 -5.91 1.88 41.38
CA PRO A 50 -6.99 1.00 40.97
C PRO A 50 -8.25 1.79 40.61
N PRO A 51 -9.12 1.24 39.74
CA PRO A 51 -10.46 1.78 39.53
C PRO A 51 -11.21 1.95 40.87
N PRO A 52 -12.16 2.89 40.98
CA PRO A 52 -12.89 3.15 42.23
C PRO A 52 -13.46 1.88 42.89
N GLU A 53 -13.92 0.93 42.07
CA GLU A 53 -14.52 -0.34 42.49
C GLU A 53 -13.53 -1.27 43.22
N PHE A 54 -12.23 -1.09 42.98
CA PHE A 54 -11.14 -1.88 43.57
C PHE A 54 -10.20 -1.05 44.44
N ASN A 55 -10.55 0.21 44.71
CA ASN A 55 -9.69 1.12 45.43
C ASN A 55 -9.79 0.88 46.94
N ASN A 56 -8.86 0.09 47.47
CA ASN A 56 -8.71 -0.18 48.90
C ASN A 56 -7.56 0.63 49.55
N GLY A 57 -7.15 1.74 48.93
CA GLY A 57 -6.02 2.57 49.38
C GLY A 57 -4.65 2.09 48.91
N ASN A 58 -4.55 0.92 48.26
CA ASN A 58 -3.28 0.42 47.72
C ASN A 58 -3.07 0.81 46.25
N LEU A 59 -1.80 0.93 45.85
CA LEU A 59 -1.41 1.08 44.45
C LEU A 59 -1.11 -0.28 43.83
N TRP A 60 -1.43 -0.45 42.54
CA TRP A 60 -1.08 -1.65 41.79
C TRP A 60 0.24 -1.45 41.05
N LYS A 61 1.23 -2.33 41.27
CA LYS A 61 2.46 -2.36 40.48
C LYS A 61 2.22 -3.14 39.18
N LEU A 62 2.46 -2.49 38.04
CA LEU A 62 2.38 -3.17 36.75
C LEU A 62 3.51 -4.19 36.59
N LYS A 63 3.13 -5.43 36.25
CA LYS A 63 4.08 -6.50 35.89
C LYS A 63 4.34 -6.55 34.39
N LYS A 64 3.37 -6.13 33.57
CA LYS A 64 3.42 -6.09 32.11
C LYS A 64 2.82 -4.78 31.62
N THR A 65 3.01 -4.48 30.34
CA THR A 65 2.36 -3.33 29.71
C THR A 65 0.84 -3.46 29.70
N VAL A 66 0.16 -2.32 29.69
CA VAL A 66 -1.30 -2.23 29.61
C VAL A 66 -1.71 -1.13 28.64
N TYR A 67 -2.98 -1.13 28.22
CA TYR A 67 -3.54 -0.06 27.40
C TYR A 67 -3.35 1.31 28.07
N GLY A 68 -3.01 2.32 27.26
CA GLY A 68 -2.72 3.67 27.72
C GLY A 68 -1.24 3.95 27.97
N LEU A 69 -0.40 2.92 28.15
CA LEU A 69 1.05 3.12 28.17
C LEU A 69 1.60 3.38 26.77
N CYS A 70 2.43 4.41 26.64
CA CYS A 70 2.99 4.82 25.34
C CYS A 70 3.98 3.81 24.71
N ASP A 71 4.44 2.82 25.47
CA ASP A 71 5.37 1.75 25.06
C ASP A 71 4.69 0.37 24.93
N ALA A 72 3.37 0.27 25.20
CA ALA A 72 2.66 -1.01 25.19
C ALA A 72 2.67 -1.70 23.82
N ALA A 73 2.44 -0.94 22.75
CA ALA A 73 2.48 -1.47 21.38
C ALA A 73 3.86 -2.02 21.03
N ARG A 74 4.93 -1.31 21.45
CA ARG A 74 6.31 -1.76 21.23
C ARG A 74 6.63 -3.03 22.01
N ALA A 75 6.25 -3.09 23.30
CA ALA A 75 6.49 -4.27 24.12
C ALA A 75 5.79 -5.51 23.55
N TRP A 76 4.55 -5.33 23.07
CA TRP A 76 3.83 -6.36 22.32
C TRP A 76 4.57 -6.79 21.07
N TYR A 77 4.97 -5.86 20.20
CA TYR A 77 5.69 -6.19 18.97
C TYR A 77 7.00 -6.93 19.24
N MET A 78 7.78 -6.51 20.25
CA MET A 78 9.04 -7.17 20.61
C MET A 78 8.82 -8.60 21.09
N ARG A 79 7.75 -8.85 21.87
CA ARG A 79 7.34 -10.19 22.29
C ARG A 79 7.04 -11.08 21.07
N VAL A 80 6.22 -10.59 20.14
CA VAL A 80 5.85 -11.32 18.91
C VAL A 80 7.08 -11.61 18.06
N LYS A 81 7.95 -10.61 17.87
CA LYS A 81 9.21 -10.77 17.14
C LYS A 81 10.09 -11.85 17.78
N SER A 82 10.22 -11.87 19.11
CA SER A 82 10.99 -12.90 19.83
C SER A 82 10.38 -14.28 19.65
N ALA A 83 9.05 -14.41 19.73
CA ALA A 83 8.34 -15.66 19.51
C ALA A 83 8.58 -16.20 18.09
N LEU A 84 8.42 -15.37 17.07
CA LEU A 84 8.67 -15.75 15.67
C LEU A 84 10.13 -16.13 15.41
N ASN A 85 11.08 -15.38 15.96
CA ASN A 85 12.50 -15.71 15.86
C ASN A 85 12.83 -17.08 16.48
N SER A 86 12.20 -17.42 17.62
CA SER A 86 12.38 -18.73 18.27
C SER A 86 11.89 -19.89 17.41
N LEU A 87 10.94 -19.63 16.50
CA LEU A 87 10.40 -20.59 15.53
C LEU A 87 11.14 -20.55 14.18
N SER A 88 12.34 -19.96 14.16
CA SER A 88 13.18 -19.80 12.96
C SER A 88 12.53 -18.98 11.83
N VAL A 89 11.55 -18.14 12.16
CA VAL A 89 10.95 -17.19 11.21
C VAL A 89 11.78 -15.90 11.23
N LYS A 90 12.25 -15.45 10.06
CA LYS A 90 13.11 -14.27 9.95
C LYS A 90 12.30 -13.04 9.54
N MET A 91 12.54 -11.92 10.18
CA MET A 91 11.98 -10.62 9.78
C MET A 91 12.60 -10.15 8.46
N CYS A 92 11.81 -9.57 7.57
CA CYS A 92 12.30 -8.88 6.38
C CYS A 92 13.09 -7.63 6.79
N SER A 93 14.22 -7.36 6.15
CA SER A 93 15.04 -6.18 6.49
C SER A 93 14.47 -4.86 5.96
N LEU A 94 13.54 -4.92 4.99
CA LEU A 94 12.92 -3.76 4.37
C LEU A 94 11.52 -3.46 4.92
N ASP A 95 10.87 -4.43 5.56
CA ASP A 95 9.60 -4.24 6.29
C ASP A 95 9.62 -5.02 7.61
N ASN A 96 9.68 -4.28 8.72
CA ASN A 96 9.80 -4.84 10.08
C ASN A 96 8.56 -5.60 10.56
N SER A 97 7.47 -5.60 9.79
CA SER A 97 6.23 -6.30 10.10
C SER A 97 5.95 -7.45 9.12
N LEU A 98 6.85 -7.71 8.17
CA LEU A 98 6.83 -8.87 7.29
C LEU A 98 7.84 -9.92 7.79
N PHE A 99 7.36 -11.14 8.00
CA PHE A 99 8.14 -12.27 8.50
C PHE A 99 8.12 -13.42 7.49
N ILE A 100 9.28 -14.03 7.29
CA ILE A 100 9.60 -14.94 6.21
C ILE A 100 10.11 -16.25 6.81
N TRP A 101 9.45 -17.35 6.45
CA TRP A 101 9.87 -18.69 6.82
C TRP A 101 10.31 -19.47 5.58
N LYS A 102 11.57 -19.92 5.62
CA LYS A 102 12.22 -20.64 4.54
C LYS A 102 12.79 -21.94 5.05
N ARG A 103 12.71 -22.99 4.22
CA ARG A 103 13.45 -24.24 4.41
C ARG A 103 14.23 -24.57 3.15
N ASN A 104 15.50 -24.94 3.32
CA ASN A 104 16.41 -25.22 2.19
C ASN A 104 16.43 -24.10 1.14
N GLY A 105 16.41 -22.83 1.60
CA GLY A 105 16.36 -21.64 0.74
C GLY A 105 15.01 -21.35 0.07
N LYS A 106 14.03 -22.25 0.17
CA LYS A 106 12.70 -22.10 -0.45
C LYS A 106 11.71 -21.45 0.51
N LEU A 107 10.94 -20.49 -0.01
CA LEU A 107 9.83 -19.90 0.71
C LEU A 107 8.74 -20.94 0.98
N GLU A 108 8.37 -21.12 2.25
CA GLU A 108 7.33 -22.05 2.70
C GLU A 108 6.23 -21.37 3.53
N GLY A 109 6.45 -20.15 4.02
CA GLY A 109 5.41 -19.36 4.67
C GLY A 109 5.79 -17.90 4.92
N LEU A 110 4.76 -17.06 5.08
CA LEU A 110 4.85 -15.63 5.33
C LEU A 110 3.85 -15.20 6.38
N ILE A 111 4.20 -14.20 7.17
CA ILE A 111 3.31 -13.53 8.13
C ILE A 111 3.49 -12.02 8.01
N CYS A 112 2.38 -11.32 7.83
CA CYS A 112 2.25 -9.88 7.96
C CYS A 112 1.57 -9.56 9.30
N ILE A 113 2.18 -8.69 10.10
CA ILE A 113 1.65 -8.31 11.41
C ILE A 113 1.15 -6.87 11.39
N TYR A 114 -0.11 -6.69 11.75
CA TYR A 114 -0.70 -5.38 12.02
C TYR A 114 -1.26 -5.39 13.45
N VAL A 115 -0.44 -4.94 14.41
CA VAL A 115 -0.79 -4.94 15.83
C VAL A 115 -1.19 -6.36 16.31
N ASP A 116 -2.48 -6.62 16.51
CA ASP A 116 -3.10 -7.86 16.97
C ASP A 116 -3.58 -8.78 15.83
N ASP A 117 -3.72 -8.24 14.61
CA ASP A 117 -4.10 -9.00 13.42
C ASP A 117 -2.88 -9.59 12.70
N PHE A 118 -2.80 -10.91 12.60
CA PHE A 118 -1.75 -11.63 11.87
C PHE A 118 -2.32 -12.23 10.58
N LEU A 119 -1.95 -11.67 9.43
CA LEU A 119 -2.22 -12.25 8.12
C LEU A 119 -1.10 -13.20 7.74
N TRP A 120 -1.41 -14.45 7.39
CA TRP A 120 -0.39 -15.41 6.98
C TRP A 120 -0.82 -16.29 5.80
N ALA A 121 0.18 -16.78 5.07
CA ALA A 121 0.01 -17.78 4.02
C ALA A 121 1.23 -18.71 4.02
N GLY A 122 1.02 -20.01 3.89
CA GLY A 122 2.10 -20.99 3.94
C GLY A 122 1.59 -22.41 3.71
N ASN A 123 2.53 -23.33 3.53
CA ASN A 123 2.21 -24.75 3.37
C ASN A 123 1.77 -25.40 4.71
N ALA A 124 1.37 -26.67 4.66
CA ALA A 124 0.96 -27.41 5.85
C ALA A 124 2.06 -27.51 6.92
N THR A 125 3.33 -27.61 6.51
CA THR A 125 4.48 -27.65 7.41
C THR A 125 4.63 -26.33 8.16
N PHE A 126 4.53 -25.20 7.46
CA PHE A 126 4.58 -23.88 8.07
C PHE A 126 3.45 -23.69 9.08
N LYS A 127 2.23 -24.09 8.74
CA LYS A 127 1.11 -24.06 9.69
C LYS A 127 1.45 -24.84 10.97
N LYS A 128 1.86 -26.10 10.82
CA LYS A 128 2.13 -27.00 11.96
C LYS A 128 3.32 -26.55 12.80
N CYS A 129 4.43 -26.17 12.17
CA CYS A 129 5.68 -25.87 12.86
C CYS A 129 5.78 -24.44 13.35
N VAL A 130 5.04 -23.51 12.76
CA VAL A 130 5.10 -22.09 13.09
C VAL A 130 3.78 -21.59 13.66
N ILE A 131 2.69 -21.68 12.91
CA ILE A 131 1.42 -21.05 13.33
C ILE A 131 0.85 -21.72 14.58
N ASP A 132 0.76 -23.06 14.60
CA ASP A 132 0.20 -23.79 15.73
C ASP A 132 1.05 -23.60 17.00
N GLU A 133 2.40 -23.55 16.88
CA GLU A 133 3.29 -23.27 18.01
C GLU A 133 3.22 -21.81 18.47
N LEU A 134 3.09 -20.86 17.54
CA LEU A 134 2.90 -19.44 17.86
C LEU A 134 1.59 -19.24 18.62
N GLN A 135 0.52 -19.91 18.22
CA GLN A 135 -0.78 -19.83 18.87
C GLN A 135 -0.78 -20.38 20.30
N LYS A 136 0.12 -21.32 20.63
CA LYS A 136 0.28 -21.79 22.03
C LYS A 136 0.93 -20.74 22.94
N GLN A 137 1.65 -19.78 22.37
CA GLN A 137 2.34 -18.74 23.16
C GLN A 137 1.43 -17.55 23.51
N PHE A 138 0.26 -17.42 22.88
CA PHE A 138 -0.62 -16.28 23.01
C PHE A 138 -2.08 -16.69 23.21
N LEU A 139 -2.85 -15.85 23.90
CA LEU A 139 -4.29 -15.98 23.97
C LEU A 139 -4.90 -15.55 22.64
N ILE A 140 -5.36 -16.52 21.87
CA ILE A 140 -5.93 -16.29 20.54
C ILE A 140 -7.39 -15.84 20.63
N GLY A 141 -7.72 -14.89 19.76
CA GLY A 141 -9.04 -14.36 19.50
C GLY A 141 -9.79 -15.22 18.51
N SER A 142 -10.14 -14.61 17.39
CA SER A 142 -10.70 -15.31 16.25
C SER A 142 -9.61 -15.74 15.26
N SER A 143 -9.85 -16.83 14.54
CA SER A 143 -9.06 -17.21 13.37
C SER A 143 -10.00 -17.47 12.21
N ALA A 144 -9.61 -17.08 10.99
CA ALA A 144 -10.38 -17.36 9.79
C ALA A 144 -9.46 -17.75 8.63
N SER A 145 -10.01 -18.56 7.73
CA SER A 145 -9.33 -19.09 6.54
C SER A 145 -10.17 -18.78 5.31
N GLU A 146 -9.52 -18.61 4.16
CA GLU A 146 -10.10 -18.45 2.82
C GLU A 146 -10.99 -17.22 2.58
N SER A 147 -11.82 -16.76 3.51
CA SER A 147 -12.65 -15.56 3.35
C SER A 147 -12.82 -14.83 4.68
N PHE A 148 -12.20 -13.66 4.80
CA PHE A 148 -12.23 -12.85 6.01
C PHE A 148 -11.94 -11.37 5.73
N THR A 149 -12.06 -10.55 6.77
CA THR A 149 -11.65 -9.15 6.75
C THR A 149 -10.39 -8.99 7.57
N TYR A 150 -9.36 -8.38 7.01
CA TYR A 150 -8.09 -8.06 7.65
C TYR A 150 -7.82 -6.57 7.52
N VAL A 151 -7.77 -5.83 8.64
CA VAL A 151 -7.54 -4.38 8.66
C VAL A 151 -8.48 -3.61 7.69
N GLY A 152 -9.74 -4.03 7.62
CA GLY A 152 -10.74 -3.44 6.71
C GLY A 152 -10.62 -3.82 5.24
N LEU A 153 -9.75 -4.79 4.89
CA LEU A 153 -9.63 -5.40 3.56
C LEU A 153 -10.31 -6.76 3.57
N ARG A 154 -11.27 -6.98 2.65
CA ARG A 154 -11.87 -8.30 2.48
C ARG A 154 -10.98 -9.13 1.56
N ILE A 155 -10.42 -10.20 2.09
CA ILE A 155 -9.55 -11.12 1.36
C ILE A 155 -10.31 -12.42 1.13
N LYS A 156 -10.38 -12.88 -0.12
CA LYS A 156 -10.96 -14.18 -0.47
C LYS A 156 -10.02 -15.00 -1.34
N SER A 157 -9.67 -16.19 -0.90
CA SER A 157 -8.86 -17.17 -1.62
C SER A 157 -9.76 -18.11 -2.43
N PHE A 158 -9.36 -18.38 -3.67
CA PHE A 158 -10.02 -19.30 -4.58
C PHE A 158 -9.02 -20.26 -5.23
N SER A 159 -9.53 -21.25 -5.96
CA SER A 159 -8.73 -22.19 -6.76
C SER A 159 -7.90 -21.53 -7.86
N HIS A 160 -8.26 -20.33 -8.33
CA HIS A 160 -7.63 -19.67 -9.46
C HIS A 160 -6.86 -18.39 -9.08
N GLY A 161 -6.96 -17.95 -7.82
CA GLY A 161 -6.32 -16.72 -7.35
C GLY A 161 -6.90 -16.23 -6.04
N ILE A 162 -6.49 -15.05 -5.62
CA ILE A 162 -6.97 -14.39 -4.41
C ILE A 162 -7.56 -13.04 -4.82
N THR A 163 -8.62 -12.63 -4.14
CA THR A 163 -9.21 -11.31 -4.33
C THR A 163 -9.10 -10.45 -3.09
N ILE A 164 -8.93 -9.15 -3.31
CA ILE A 164 -8.93 -8.14 -2.25
C ILE A 164 -9.89 -7.02 -2.67
N ASP A 165 -10.83 -6.67 -1.79
CA ASP A 165 -11.75 -5.55 -2.00
C ASP A 165 -12.10 -4.83 -0.70
N GLN A 166 -12.78 -3.70 -0.84
CA GLN A 166 -13.30 -2.89 0.26
C GLN A 166 -14.78 -2.56 0.06
N THR A 167 -15.58 -3.48 -0.50
CA THR A 167 -16.99 -3.22 -0.82
C THR A 167 -17.82 -2.81 0.40
N GLN A 168 -17.57 -3.42 1.57
CA GLN A 168 -18.25 -3.07 2.82
C GLN A 168 -17.87 -1.68 3.34
N TYR A 169 -16.60 -1.31 3.20
CA TYR A 169 -16.14 0.04 3.57
C TYR A 169 -16.75 1.08 2.63
N ALA A 170 -16.75 0.80 1.32
CA ALA A 170 -17.38 1.67 0.32
C ALA A 170 -18.87 1.92 0.63
N SER A 171 -19.64 0.88 1.00
CA SER A 171 -21.06 1.04 1.32
C SER A 171 -21.32 1.91 2.56
N SER A 172 -20.38 1.91 3.52
CA SER A 172 -20.44 2.73 4.74
C SER A 172 -20.21 4.22 4.52
N LEU A 173 -19.68 4.63 3.35
CA LEU A 173 -19.41 6.04 3.06
C LEU A 173 -20.71 6.86 3.00
N VAL A 174 -20.71 7.97 3.73
CA VAL A 174 -21.84 8.90 3.79
C VAL A 174 -21.45 10.22 3.09
N PRO A 175 -22.15 10.61 2.01
CA PRO A 175 -21.95 11.93 1.39
C PRO A 175 -22.24 13.06 2.38
N VAL A 176 -21.50 14.16 2.28
CA VAL A 176 -21.76 15.35 3.11
C VAL A 176 -23.09 15.97 2.69
N PRO A 177 -24.04 16.23 3.61
CA PRO A 177 -25.31 16.86 3.25
C PRO A 177 -25.08 18.28 2.73
N ILE A 178 -25.74 18.62 1.62
CA ILE A 178 -25.70 19.96 1.02
C ILE A 178 -27.15 20.37 0.77
N SER A 179 -27.61 21.45 1.39
CA SER A 179 -28.95 21.99 1.14
C SER A 179 -29.06 22.55 -0.29
N SER A 180 -30.27 22.60 -0.85
CA SER A 180 -30.50 23.16 -2.19
C SER A 180 -29.98 24.60 -2.30
N ALA A 181 -30.20 25.42 -1.27
CA ALA A 181 -29.68 26.79 -1.21
C ALA A 181 -28.15 26.82 -1.22
N ARG A 182 -27.50 25.96 -0.43
CA ARG A 182 -26.03 25.88 -0.41
C ARG A 182 -25.46 25.40 -1.74
N ASN A 183 -26.13 24.45 -2.39
CA ASN A 183 -25.73 23.89 -3.69
C ASN A 183 -25.74 24.93 -4.84
N MET A 184 -26.53 26.01 -4.71
CA MET A 184 -26.51 27.15 -5.65
C MET A 184 -25.25 28.02 -5.47
N GLN A 185 -24.65 28.04 -4.28
CA GLN A 185 -23.49 28.87 -3.94
C GLN A 185 -22.15 28.18 -4.32
N ARG A 186 -22.04 27.70 -5.56
CA ARG A 186 -20.92 26.85 -6.04
C ARG A 186 -19.52 27.41 -5.78
N LYS A 187 -19.35 28.72 -5.96
CA LYS A 187 -18.05 29.40 -5.81
C LYS A 187 -17.72 29.80 -4.37
N SER A 188 -18.68 29.68 -3.45
CA SER A 188 -18.45 30.07 -2.06
C SER A 188 -17.50 29.08 -1.38
N GLN A 189 -16.66 29.61 -0.48
CA GLN A 189 -15.78 28.79 0.35
C GLN A 189 -16.58 27.95 1.33
N LEU A 190 -16.05 26.77 1.66
CA LEU A 190 -16.64 25.89 2.65
C LEU A 190 -16.58 26.50 4.06
N SER A 191 -17.64 26.30 4.85
CA SER A 191 -17.66 26.58 6.28
C SER A 191 -16.70 25.65 7.04
N GLU A 192 -16.37 25.95 8.29
CA GLU A 192 -15.48 25.08 9.09
C GLU A 192 -16.06 23.68 9.33
N SER A 193 -17.37 23.56 9.50
CA SER A 193 -18.05 22.26 9.60
C SER A 193 -17.98 21.48 8.28
N GLU A 194 -18.21 22.15 7.14
CA GLU A 194 -18.08 21.56 5.81
C GLU A 194 -16.65 21.13 5.51
N LYS A 195 -15.65 21.95 5.88
CA LYS A 195 -14.22 21.62 5.75
C LYS A 195 -13.85 20.39 6.56
N THR A 196 -14.33 20.29 7.80
CA THR A 196 -14.09 19.13 8.66
C THR A 196 -14.67 17.86 8.05
N ALA A 197 -15.93 17.91 7.60
CA ALA A 197 -16.59 16.78 6.92
C ALA A 197 -15.90 16.42 5.60
N TYR A 198 -15.53 17.42 4.80
CA TYR A 198 -14.78 17.25 3.55
C TYR A 198 -13.45 16.53 3.79
N ARG A 199 -12.66 16.99 4.76
CA ARG A 199 -11.37 16.40 5.11
C ARG A 199 -11.51 14.96 5.57
N ALA A 200 -12.49 14.68 6.43
CA ALA A 200 -12.76 13.33 6.91
C ALA A 200 -13.10 12.39 5.74
N LEU A 201 -13.99 12.82 4.83
CA LEU A 201 -14.44 12.01 3.71
C LEU A 201 -13.35 11.83 2.63
N VAL A 202 -12.52 12.85 2.36
CA VAL A 202 -11.32 12.71 1.52
C VAL A 202 -10.35 11.70 2.13
N GLY A 203 -10.17 11.71 3.46
CA GLY A 203 -9.36 10.71 4.17
C GLY A 203 -9.86 9.28 3.97
N GLN A 204 -11.18 9.07 4.07
CA GLN A 204 -11.82 7.78 3.83
C GLN A 204 -11.64 7.32 2.37
N LEU A 205 -11.78 8.23 1.41
CA LEU A 205 -11.50 7.93 0.00
C LEU A 205 -10.03 7.60 -0.23
N ASN A 206 -9.11 8.30 0.43
CA ASN A 206 -7.68 8.07 0.30
C ASN A 206 -7.27 6.70 0.85
N TRP A 207 -7.92 6.26 1.93
CA TRP A 207 -7.75 4.90 2.44
C TRP A 207 -8.08 3.86 1.36
N MET A 208 -9.26 3.95 0.72
CA MET A 208 -9.58 3.01 -0.37
C MET A 208 -8.67 3.17 -1.57
N ALA A 209 -8.39 4.41 -1.98
CA ALA A 209 -7.60 4.75 -3.16
C ALA A 209 -6.22 4.10 -3.09
N THR A 210 -5.62 4.05 -1.90
CA THR A 210 -4.30 3.48 -1.69
C THR A 210 -4.31 1.97 -1.49
N HIS A 211 -5.44 1.35 -1.16
CA HIS A 211 -5.53 -0.08 -0.81
C HIS A 211 -6.12 -0.94 -1.92
N THR A 212 -7.26 -0.54 -2.48
CA THR A 212 -8.00 -1.34 -3.49
C THR A 212 -8.52 -0.54 -4.68
N ARG A 213 -8.83 0.76 -4.52
CA ARG A 213 -9.47 1.63 -5.52
C ARG A 213 -8.48 2.51 -6.28
N LEU A 214 -7.54 1.89 -7.00
CA LEU A 214 -6.59 2.65 -7.81
C LEU A 214 -7.24 3.56 -8.88
N ASP A 215 -8.46 3.22 -9.32
CA ASP A 215 -9.27 4.00 -10.26
C ASP A 215 -9.71 5.37 -9.73
N ILE A 216 -9.66 5.61 -8.41
CA ILE A 216 -10.01 6.91 -7.81
C ILE A 216 -8.80 7.67 -7.25
N ALA A 217 -7.58 7.15 -7.45
CA ALA A 217 -6.36 7.71 -6.86
C ALA A 217 -6.13 9.17 -7.29
N PHE A 218 -6.30 9.46 -8.57
CA PHE A 218 -6.19 10.82 -9.09
C PHE A 218 -7.25 11.76 -8.50
N ASP A 219 -8.53 11.39 -8.58
CA ASP A 219 -9.63 12.23 -8.08
C ASP A 219 -9.46 12.56 -6.60
N THR A 220 -9.03 11.58 -5.81
CA THR A 220 -8.81 11.74 -4.36
C THR A 220 -7.61 12.65 -4.08
N CYS A 221 -6.53 12.52 -4.84
CA CYS A 221 -5.37 13.39 -4.72
C CYS A 221 -5.72 14.84 -5.09
N GLU A 222 -6.45 15.06 -6.18
CA GLU A 222 -6.86 16.41 -6.61
C GLU A 222 -7.77 17.09 -5.58
N LEU A 223 -8.74 16.36 -5.02
CA LEU A 223 -9.61 16.85 -3.95
C LEU A 223 -8.80 17.18 -2.67
N SER A 224 -7.82 16.35 -2.32
CA SER A 224 -6.92 16.61 -1.19
C SER A 224 -6.11 17.90 -1.39
N VAL A 225 -5.56 18.12 -2.59
CA VAL A 225 -4.81 19.35 -2.93
C VAL A 225 -5.71 20.59 -2.88
N ALA A 226 -6.97 20.47 -3.32
CA ALA A 226 -7.93 21.56 -3.33
C ALA A 226 -8.44 21.97 -1.93
N PHE A 227 -8.20 21.15 -0.88
CA PHE A 227 -8.77 21.32 0.46
C PHE A 227 -8.64 22.75 1.02
N SER A 228 -7.45 23.35 0.93
CA SER A 228 -7.17 24.67 1.52
C SER A 228 -8.06 25.80 0.97
N LYS A 229 -8.47 25.70 -0.29
CA LYS A 229 -9.32 26.66 -0.99
C LYS A 229 -10.62 26.01 -1.48
N ALA A 230 -11.06 24.94 -0.81
CA ALA A 230 -12.21 24.17 -1.24
C ALA A 230 -13.48 25.03 -1.24
N THR A 231 -14.26 24.87 -2.31
CA THR A 231 -15.56 25.53 -2.49
C THR A 231 -16.68 24.49 -2.51
N VAL A 232 -17.93 24.95 -2.51
CA VAL A 232 -19.09 24.05 -2.65
C VAL A 232 -19.01 23.19 -3.92
N THR A 233 -18.38 23.68 -4.99
CA THR A 233 -18.08 22.89 -6.18
C THR A 233 -17.31 21.61 -5.87
N GLU A 234 -16.25 21.72 -5.06
CA GLU A 234 -15.44 20.54 -4.70
C GLU A 234 -16.14 19.62 -3.72
N LEU A 235 -16.97 20.15 -2.83
CA LEU A 235 -17.81 19.32 -1.96
C LEU A 235 -18.82 18.50 -2.77
N VAL A 236 -19.43 19.10 -3.79
CA VAL A 236 -20.33 18.36 -4.69
C VAL A 236 -19.56 17.32 -5.51
N ARG A 237 -18.34 17.65 -5.96
CA ARG A 237 -17.48 16.69 -6.67
C ARG A 237 -17.11 15.50 -5.77
N LEU A 238 -16.75 15.76 -4.52
CA LEU A 238 -16.48 14.74 -3.51
C LEU A 238 -17.69 13.82 -3.33
N ASN A 239 -18.90 14.39 -3.19
CA ASN A 239 -20.12 13.60 -3.07
C ASN A 239 -20.43 12.77 -4.33
N LYS A 240 -20.15 13.30 -5.53
CA LYS A 240 -20.26 12.53 -6.78
C LYS A 240 -19.30 11.35 -6.80
N LEU A 241 -18.05 11.56 -6.36
CA LEU A 241 -17.05 10.51 -6.25
C LEU A 241 -17.48 9.40 -5.28
N VAL A 242 -18.02 9.77 -4.11
CA VAL A 242 -18.58 8.81 -3.15
C VAL A 242 -19.72 8.00 -3.79
N LYS A 243 -20.66 8.65 -4.47
CA LYS A 243 -21.74 7.94 -5.18
C LYS A 243 -21.19 6.96 -6.22
N ARG A 244 -20.20 7.38 -7.01
CA ARG A 244 -19.54 6.51 -7.99
C ARG A 244 -18.91 5.29 -7.32
N VAL A 245 -18.15 5.49 -6.25
CA VAL A 245 -17.50 4.41 -5.50
C VAL A 245 -18.53 3.42 -4.93
N LYS A 246 -19.65 3.91 -4.41
CA LYS A 246 -20.72 3.06 -3.85
C LYS A 246 -21.41 2.22 -4.92
N ASN A 247 -21.61 2.79 -6.11
CA ASN A 247 -22.30 2.12 -7.21
C ASN A 247 -21.38 1.16 -7.98
N GLU A 248 -20.08 1.47 -8.05
CA GLU A 248 -19.10 0.70 -8.80
C GLU A 248 -18.18 -0.08 -7.87
N SER A 249 -18.37 -1.40 -7.85
CA SER A 249 -17.44 -2.31 -7.20
C SER A 249 -16.14 -2.44 -8.02
N LEU A 250 -15.01 -2.45 -7.32
CA LEU A 250 -13.72 -2.87 -7.87
C LEU A 250 -13.12 -3.91 -6.91
N GLN A 251 -12.65 -5.00 -7.47
CA GLN A 251 -11.99 -6.06 -6.74
C GLN A 251 -10.65 -6.34 -7.42
N LEU A 252 -9.57 -6.26 -6.65
CA LEU A 252 -8.26 -6.64 -7.12
C LEU A 252 -8.18 -8.16 -7.19
N PHE A 253 -7.76 -8.69 -8.34
CA PHE A 253 -7.56 -10.12 -8.53
C PHE A 253 -6.07 -10.43 -8.67
N PHE A 254 -5.58 -11.29 -7.78
CA PHE A 254 -4.22 -11.80 -7.74
C PHE A 254 -4.24 -13.22 -8.32
N PRO A 255 -3.90 -13.38 -9.61
CA PRO A 255 -3.90 -14.69 -10.23
C PRO A 255 -2.83 -15.59 -9.61
N ARG A 256 -3.06 -16.91 -9.64
CA ARG A 256 -1.98 -17.86 -9.35
C ARG A 256 -0.89 -17.74 -10.42
N LEU A 257 0.28 -17.31 -9.97
CA LEU A 257 1.48 -17.21 -10.79
C LEU A 257 2.01 -18.60 -11.10
N HIS A 258 2.62 -18.76 -12.27
CA HIS A 258 3.31 -20.01 -12.63
C HIS A 258 4.50 -20.26 -11.67
N SER A 259 5.39 -19.27 -11.56
CA SER A 259 6.44 -19.23 -10.55
C SER A 259 6.63 -17.80 -10.08
N PHE A 260 6.74 -17.61 -8.76
CA PHE A 260 7.03 -16.31 -8.17
C PHE A 260 8.52 -15.94 -8.37
N GLU A 261 9.38 -16.96 -8.49
CA GLU A 261 10.81 -16.83 -8.71
C GLU A 261 11.15 -16.29 -10.11
N THR A 262 10.34 -16.56 -11.13
CA THR A 262 10.56 -16.06 -12.50
C THR A 262 9.92 -14.70 -12.76
N CYS A 263 9.35 -14.06 -11.73
CA CYS A 263 8.62 -12.81 -11.91
C CYS A 263 9.54 -11.62 -12.20
N SER A 264 9.02 -10.69 -12.99
CA SER A 264 9.61 -9.38 -13.29
C SER A 264 8.69 -8.26 -12.81
N LEU A 265 9.24 -7.06 -12.67
CA LEU A 265 8.52 -5.86 -12.31
C LEU A 265 8.38 -4.93 -13.52
N GLU A 266 7.15 -4.47 -13.77
CA GLU A 266 6.83 -3.46 -14.78
C GLU A 266 6.30 -2.21 -14.10
N CYS A 267 7.06 -1.12 -14.18
CA CYS A 267 6.70 0.18 -13.61
C CYS A 267 6.24 1.12 -14.72
N TYR A 268 4.97 1.50 -14.70
CA TYR A 268 4.42 2.50 -15.60
C TYR A 268 4.41 3.85 -14.88
N THR A 269 4.95 4.88 -15.51
CA THR A 269 4.95 6.25 -14.98
C THR A 269 4.42 7.23 -16.00
N ASP A 270 3.68 8.22 -15.54
CA ASP A 270 3.19 9.34 -16.34
C ASP A 270 3.21 10.62 -15.48
N ALA A 271 3.30 11.78 -16.13
CA ALA A 271 3.19 13.06 -15.44
C ALA A 271 2.38 14.10 -16.22
N ALA A 272 1.46 14.77 -15.53
CA ALA A 272 0.75 15.91 -16.06
C ALA A 272 1.38 17.21 -15.56
N PHE A 273 1.97 17.98 -16.48
CA PHE A 273 2.65 19.23 -16.18
C PHE A 273 1.66 20.34 -15.79
N ALA A 274 1.92 21.00 -14.64
CA ALA A 274 1.20 22.20 -14.18
C ALA A 274 -0.34 22.09 -14.19
N ASN A 275 -0.88 20.88 -13.99
CA ASN A 275 -2.31 20.60 -14.12
C ASN A 275 -3.10 20.77 -12.81
N LEU A 276 -2.42 20.98 -11.68
CA LEU A 276 -3.07 21.20 -10.39
C LEU A 276 -3.41 22.68 -10.18
N SER A 277 -4.44 22.95 -9.39
CA SER A 277 -4.96 24.31 -9.12
C SER A 277 -3.95 25.28 -8.50
N ASN A 278 -2.81 24.78 -8.01
CA ASN A 278 -1.72 25.57 -7.43
C ASN A 278 -0.49 25.67 -8.35
N GLY A 279 -0.61 25.32 -9.63
CA GLY A 279 0.50 25.31 -10.60
C GLY A 279 1.48 24.14 -10.42
N GLY A 280 1.18 23.19 -9.53
CA GLY A 280 1.95 21.95 -9.38
C GLY A 280 1.64 20.95 -10.49
N SER A 281 2.59 20.04 -10.73
CA SER A 281 2.41 18.90 -11.62
C SER A 281 1.95 17.67 -10.85
N GLN A 282 1.14 16.83 -11.49
CA GLN A 282 0.72 15.54 -10.97
C GLN A 282 1.62 14.43 -11.54
N GLY A 283 2.15 13.57 -10.68
CA GLY A 283 2.82 12.32 -11.06
C GLY A 283 1.94 11.12 -10.74
N GLY A 284 1.96 10.15 -11.64
CA GLY A 284 1.23 8.90 -11.52
C GLY A 284 2.17 7.74 -11.76
N LEU A 285 2.08 6.70 -10.92
CA LEU A 285 2.84 5.48 -11.14
C LEU A 285 2.06 4.24 -10.73
N ILE A 286 2.32 3.13 -11.41
CA ILE A 286 1.77 1.82 -11.09
C ILE A 286 2.79 0.75 -11.41
N ILE A 287 3.00 -0.15 -10.44
CA ILE A 287 3.97 -1.25 -10.53
C ILE A 287 3.18 -2.55 -10.57
N PHE A 288 3.45 -3.33 -11.61
CA PHE A 288 2.93 -4.67 -11.78
C PHE A 288 4.01 -5.70 -11.49
N LEU A 289 3.64 -6.77 -10.80
CA LEU A 289 4.40 -8.02 -10.86
C LEU A 289 3.89 -8.83 -12.04
N LYS A 290 4.79 -9.38 -12.85
CA LYS A 290 4.48 -10.15 -14.05
C LYS A 290 5.26 -11.45 -14.07
N ASP A 291 4.56 -12.57 -14.28
CA ASP A 291 5.20 -13.87 -14.49
C ASP A 291 5.61 -14.11 -15.96
N ASP A 292 6.38 -15.18 -16.17
CA ASP A 292 6.82 -15.63 -17.50
C ASP A 292 5.67 -15.94 -18.47
N SER A 293 4.51 -16.36 -17.95
CA SER A 293 3.28 -16.61 -18.71
C SER A 293 2.55 -15.33 -19.16
N GLY A 294 3.01 -14.16 -18.71
CA GLY A 294 2.43 -12.86 -19.01
C GLY A 294 1.27 -12.46 -18.11
N LYS A 295 0.92 -13.25 -17.09
CA LYS A 295 -0.03 -12.82 -16.06
C LYS A 295 0.63 -11.72 -15.26
N LYS A 296 -0.09 -10.61 -15.09
CA LYS A 296 0.36 -9.49 -14.28
C LYS A 296 -0.73 -8.97 -13.37
N PHE A 297 -0.34 -8.37 -12.25
CA PHE A 297 -1.25 -7.76 -11.29
C PHE A 297 -0.53 -6.64 -10.52
N PRO A 298 -1.27 -5.63 -10.02
CA PRO A 298 -0.67 -4.46 -9.40
C PRO A 298 -0.22 -4.76 -7.96
N ILE A 299 1.02 -4.37 -7.64
CA ILE A 299 1.56 -4.45 -6.27
C ILE A 299 1.72 -3.08 -5.62
N PHE A 300 1.84 -2.02 -6.42
CA PHE A 300 1.93 -0.65 -5.94
C PHE A 300 1.31 0.30 -6.96
N TRP A 301 0.73 1.38 -6.47
CA TRP A 301 0.32 2.51 -7.30
C TRP A 301 0.25 3.76 -6.46
N GLN A 302 0.40 4.90 -7.12
CA GLN A 302 0.31 6.19 -6.50
C GLN A 302 -0.11 7.25 -7.52
N SER A 303 -0.94 8.18 -7.04
CA SER A 303 -1.19 9.45 -7.72
C SER A 303 -0.82 10.53 -6.71
N ARG A 304 0.17 11.37 -7.03
CA ARG A 304 0.62 12.42 -6.11
C ARG A 304 1.02 13.69 -6.84
N ARG A 305 0.94 14.81 -6.13
CA ARG A 305 1.62 16.03 -6.54
C ARG A 305 3.14 15.80 -6.49
N LEU A 306 3.85 16.16 -7.55
CA LEU A 306 5.30 16.08 -7.58
C LEU A 306 5.92 16.92 -6.46
N LYS A 307 7.01 16.42 -5.86
CA LYS A 307 7.68 17.04 -4.70
C LYS A 307 8.15 18.48 -4.95
N ARG A 308 8.42 18.84 -6.21
CA ARG A 308 8.84 20.18 -6.61
C ARG A 308 8.03 20.65 -7.81
N VAL A 309 7.86 21.97 -7.92
CA VAL A 309 7.37 22.60 -9.14
C VAL A 309 8.48 22.50 -10.19
N VAL A 310 8.12 22.02 -11.38
CA VAL A 310 9.01 21.88 -12.53
C VAL A 310 8.63 22.90 -13.59
N ASN A 311 9.49 23.10 -14.58
CA ASN A 311 9.31 24.10 -15.64
C ASN A 311 9.10 23.50 -17.04
N SER A 312 9.01 22.17 -17.16
CA SER A 312 8.72 21.48 -18.42
C SER A 312 8.08 20.12 -18.20
N THR A 313 7.40 19.61 -19.23
CA THR A 313 6.86 18.24 -19.25
C THR A 313 7.97 17.21 -19.07
N LEU A 314 9.09 17.34 -19.79
CA LEU A 314 10.23 16.43 -19.66
C LEU A 314 10.73 16.34 -18.20
N ALA A 315 10.78 17.45 -17.48
CA ALA A 315 11.17 17.45 -16.08
C ALA A 315 10.11 16.82 -15.16
N ALA A 316 8.82 16.94 -15.48
CA ALA A 316 7.76 16.27 -14.74
C ALA A 316 7.84 14.75 -14.92
N GLU A 317 8.00 14.29 -16.17
CA GLU A 317 8.11 12.88 -16.53
C GLU A 317 9.35 12.24 -15.93
N THR A 318 10.51 12.91 -16.01
CA THR A 318 11.76 12.43 -15.42
C THR A 318 11.61 12.21 -13.92
N MET A 319 10.96 13.14 -13.21
CA MET A 319 10.72 13.00 -11.78
C MET A 319 9.75 11.86 -11.44
N ALA A 320 8.69 11.68 -12.22
CA ALA A 320 7.77 10.58 -12.04
C ALA A 320 8.47 9.23 -12.26
N LEU A 321 9.35 9.15 -13.28
CA LEU A 321 10.16 7.97 -13.56
C LEU A 321 11.15 7.66 -12.44
N ILE A 322 11.89 8.64 -11.92
CA ILE A 322 12.81 8.44 -10.78
C ILE A 322 12.07 7.86 -9.58
N GLU A 323 10.94 8.46 -9.21
CA GLU A 323 10.14 7.95 -8.11
C GLU A 323 9.64 6.51 -8.38
N GLY A 324 9.12 6.27 -9.58
CA GLY A 324 8.66 4.95 -9.97
C GLY A 324 9.76 3.91 -9.91
N ALA A 325 10.96 4.24 -10.38
CA ALA A 325 12.14 3.40 -10.33
C ALA A 325 12.59 3.11 -8.89
N GLU A 326 12.73 4.13 -8.03
CA GLU A 326 13.12 3.99 -6.61
C GLU A 326 12.18 3.03 -5.86
N VAL A 327 10.86 3.19 -6.03
CA VAL A 327 9.88 2.31 -5.40
C VAL A 327 9.97 0.90 -5.98
N THR A 328 10.23 0.76 -7.28
CA THR A 328 10.33 -0.56 -7.91
C THR A 328 11.59 -1.30 -7.46
N VAL A 329 12.72 -0.62 -7.29
CA VAL A 329 13.95 -1.18 -6.72
C VAL A 329 13.74 -1.62 -5.27
N TYR A 330 13.04 -0.80 -4.47
CA TYR A 330 12.63 -1.20 -3.11
C TYR A 330 11.80 -2.49 -3.11
N MET A 331 10.80 -2.59 -3.98
CA MET A 331 9.96 -3.79 -4.10
C MET A 331 10.76 -5.01 -4.58
N ALA A 332 11.68 -4.83 -5.53
CA ALA A 332 12.61 -5.87 -5.95
C ALA A 332 13.46 -6.38 -4.76
N GLY A 333 13.93 -5.48 -3.90
CA GLY A 333 14.66 -5.82 -2.67
C GLY A 333 13.86 -6.73 -1.72
N ILE A 334 12.55 -6.51 -1.58
CA ILE A 334 11.68 -7.40 -0.79
C ILE A 334 11.55 -8.76 -1.50
N ILE A 335 11.28 -8.77 -2.81
CA ILE A 335 11.14 -10.01 -3.59
C ILE A 335 12.41 -10.87 -3.55
N LYS A 336 13.60 -10.26 -3.59
CA LYS A 336 14.90 -10.95 -3.42
C LYS A 336 14.99 -11.64 -2.06
N GLN A 337 14.44 -11.03 -0.99
CA GLN A 337 14.39 -11.68 0.33
C GLN A 337 13.32 -12.76 0.44
N LEU A 338 12.23 -12.67 -0.31
CA LEU A 338 11.18 -13.69 -0.37
C LEU A 338 11.64 -14.91 -1.17
N THR A 339 12.37 -14.71 -2.25
CA THR A 339 12.85 -15.77 -3.16
C THR A 339 14.32 -16.12 -2.89
N ALA A 340 14.87 -17.04 -3.67
CA ALA A 340 16.32 -17.25 -3.77
C ALA A 340 16.91 -16.53 -5.01
N VAL A 341 16.12 -15.66 -5.65
CA VAL A 341 16.47 -15.00 -6.90
C VAL A 341 17.10 -13.66 -6.59
N ASN A 342 18.36 -13.50 -7.00
CA ASN A 342 19.13 -12.28 -6.76
C ASN A 342 18.89 -11.19 -7.81
N ASP A 343 18.43 -11.60 -9.00
CA ASP A 343 18.20 -10.72 -10.14
C ASP A 343 16.71 -10.65 -10.49
N VAL A 344 16.02 -9.66 -9.93
CA VAL A 344 14.61 -9.39 -10.23
C VAL A 344 14.59 -8.32 -11.31
N LYS A 345 14.19 -8.70 -12.52
CA LYS A 345 14.18 -7.80 -13.67
C LYS A 345 13.19 -6.66 -13.49
N ILE A 346 13.66 -5.42 -13.65
CA ILE A 346 12.84 -4.21 -13.57
C ILE A 346 12.78 -3.54 -14.94
N ARG A 347 11.58 -3.37 -15.49
CA ARG A 347 11.33 -2.57 -16.69
C ARG A 347 10.50 -1.36 -16.34
N CYS A 348 10.95 -0.18 -16.73
CA CYS A 348 10.18 1.05 -16.60
C CYS A 348 9.58 1.46 -17.94
N LEU A 349 8.30 1.80 -17.99
CA LEU A 349 7.55 2.10 -19.19
C LEU A 349 7.07 3.55 -19.16
N VAL A 350 7.49 4.33 -20.16
CA VAL A 350 7.18 5.75 -20.31
C VAL A 350 6.60 6.03 -21.69
N ASP A 351 5.77 7.05 -21.83
CA ASP A 351 5.23 7.48 -23.13
C ASP A 351 5.84 8.78 -23.66
N ASN A 352 6.70 9.44 -22.86
CA ASN A 352 7.48 10.59 -23.29
C ASN A 352 8.71 10.17 -24.11
N LYS A 353 8.67 10.37 -25.44
CA LYS A 353 9.80 10.07 -26.34
C LYS A 353 11.07 10.83 -25.99
N SER A 354 10.95 12.11 -25.64
CA SER A 354 12.10 12.95 -25.30
C SER A 354 12.85 12.43 -24.07
N LEU A 355 12.13 11.90 -23.07
CA LEU A 355 12.73 11.25 -21.90
C LEU A 355 13.48 9.98 -22.31
N HIS A 356 12.82 9.10 -23.06
CA HIS A 356 13.42 7.87 -23.55
C HIS A 356 14.67 8.13 -24.40
N GLU A 357 14.61 9.08 -25.33
CA GLU A 357 15.76 9.48 -26.16
C GLU A 357 16.88 10.11 -25.33
N SER A 358 16.55 10.86 -24.26
CA SER A 358 17.57 11.48 -23.39
C SER A 358 18.37 10.45 -22.60
N LEU A 359 17.79 9.29 -22.29
CA LEU A 359 18.47 8.18 -21.60
C LEU A 359 19.32 7.32 -22.56
N LEU A 360 18.99 7.31 -23.85
CA LEU A 360 19.74 6.57 -24.86
C LEU A 360 20.84 7.41 -25.52
N SER A 361 20.70 8.74 -25.52
CA SER A 361 21.60 9.63 -26.23
C SER A 361 22.78 10.07 -25.35
N SER A 362 23.98 10.09 -25.93
CA SER A 362 25.15 10.74 -25.30
C SER A 362 25.08 12.28 -25.32
N LYS A 363 24.04 12.87 -25.93
CA LYS A 363 23.85 14.32 -25.97
C LYS A 363 23.34 14.83 -24.63
N GLN A 364 24.08 15.77 -24.04
CA GLN A 364 23.71 16.36 -22.76
C GLN A 364 22.45 17.22 -22.88
N VAL A 365 21.51 17.01 -21.97
CA VAL A 365 20.34 17.88 -21.81
C VAL A 365 20.79 19.28 -21.37
N LYS A 366 20.36 20.31 -22.12
CA LYS A 366 20.77 21.71 -21.90
C LYS A 366 20.41 22.22 -20.50
N ASN A 367 19.27 21.79 -19.95
CA ASN A 367 18.84 22.17 -18.61
C ASN A 367 19.69 21.44 -17.56
N ARG A 368 20.53 22.20 -16.85
CA ARG A 368 21.49 21.68 -15.87
C ARG A 368 20.84 20.89 -14.73
N ARG A 369 19.65 21.30 -14.26
CA ARG A 369 18.95 20.60 -13.18
C ARG A 369 18.37 19.29 -13.66
N LEU A 370 17.68 19.32 -14.80
CA LEU A 370 17.13 18.13 -15.43
C LEU A 370 18.21 17.09 -15.76
N ARG A 371 19.40 17.56 -16.13
CA ARG A 371 20.56 16.69 -16.35
C ARG A 371 20.96 15.90 -15.11
N LEU A 372 20.89 16.49 -13.91
CA LEU A 372 21.14 15.76 -12.66
C LEU A 372 20.08 14.67 -12.44
N ASP A 373 18.80 14.99 -12.69
CA ASP A 373 17.72 14.02 -12.54
C ASP A 373 17.88 12.86 -13.54
N ILE A 374 18.22 13.13 -14.80
CA ILE A 374 18.51 12.09 -15.80
C ILE A 374 19.71 11.24 -15.38
N SER A 375 20.77 11.84 -14.85
CA SER A 375 21.95 11.08 -14.41
C SER A 375 21.66 10.09 -13.27
N VAL A 376 20.63 10.34 -12.45
CA VAL A 376 20.16 9.35 -11.46
C VAL A 376 19.63 8.11 -12.16
N LEU A 377 18.82 8.28 -13.21
CA LEU A 377 18.30 7.16 -13.99
C LEU A 377 19.41 6.42 -14.73
N ASP A 378 20.37 7.16 -15.32
CA ASP A 378 21.53 6.56 -15.97
C ASP A 378 22.36 5.71 -14.99
N ASP A 379 22.59 6.18 -13.75
CA ASP A 379 23.29 5.43 -12.71
C ASP A 379 22.51 4.16 -12.31
N MET A 380 21.18 4.23 -12.17
CA MET A 380 20.35 3.06 -11.88
C MET A 380 20.39 2.01 -13.01
N ILE A 381 20.43 2.44 -14.27
CA ILE A 381 20.59 1.55 -15.43
C ILE A 381 22.01 0.97 -15.46
N TRP A 382 23.03 1.79 -15.25
CA TRP A 382 24.44 1.38 -15.27
C TRP A 382 24.77 0.38 -14.16
N ARG A 383 24.15 0.53 -12.98
CA ARG A 383 24.24 -0.43 -11.86
C ARG A 383 23.40 -1.69 -12.05
N GLU A 384 22.69 -1.81 -13.17
CA GLU A 384 21.77 -2.91 -13.47
C GLU A 384 20.63 -3.03 -12.43
N GLU A 385 20.29 -1.94 -11.74
CA GLU A 385 19.11 -1.90 -10.87
C GLU A 385 17.83 -1.89 -11.71
N ILE A 386 17.88 -1.26 -12.89
CA ILE A 386 16.82 -1.24 -13.90
C ILE A 386 17.35 -1.92 -15.17
N GLU A 387 16.65 -2.94 -15.66
CA GLU A 387 17.03 -3.66 -16.90
C GLU A 387 16.97 -2.72 -18.10
N LYS A 388 15.88 -1.93 -18.20
CA LYS A 388 15.70 -0.93 -19.26
C LYS A 388 14.53 0.01 -18.98
N VAL A 389 14.57 1.17 -19.64
CA VAL A 389 13.44 2.07 -19.82
C VAL A 389 12.92 1.89 -21.24
N GLU A 390 11.64 1.56 -21.39
CA GLU A 390 11.00 1.32 -22.68
C GLU A 390 9.96 2.40 -22.98
N TRP A 391 9.95 2.86 -24.23
CA TRP A 391 8.88 3.71 -24.72
C TRP A 391 7.63 2.89 -25.05
N VAL A 392 6.47 3.35 -24.57
CA VAL A 392 5.16 2.82 -24.94
C VAL A 392 4.32 3.90 -25.59
N GLN A 393 3.43 3.50 -26.50
CA GLN A 393 2.43 4.42 -27.02
C GLN A 393 1.51 4.90 -25.89
N THR A 394 1.09 6.16 -25.89
CA THR A 394 0.14 6.72 -24.90
C THR A 394 -1.17 5.92 -24.83
N SER A 395 -1.59 5.29 -25.93
CA SER A 395 -2.73 4.37 -25.95
C SER A 395 -2.54 3.12 -25.07
N HIS A 396 -1.31 2.75 -24.72
CA HIS A 396 -0.96 1.64 -23.85
C HIS A 396 -0.44 2.09 -22.47
N GLN A 397 -0.39 3.40 -22.22
CA GLN A 397 0.03 3.96 -20.94
C GLN A 397 -1.07 3.78 -19.89
N ILE A 398 -0.85 2.87 -18.94
CA ILE A 398 -1.81 2.53 -17.89
C ILE A 398 -1.83 3.63 -16.80
N ALA A 399 -0.71 4.34 -16.59
CA ALA A 399 -0.58 5.38 -15.58
C ALA A 399 -1.29 6.70 -15.94
N ASP A 400 -1.77 6.88 -17.18
CA ASP A 400 -2.40 8.12 -17.68
C ASP A 400 -3.60 8.56 -16.82
N CYS A 401 -4.43 7.59 -16.41
CA CYS A 401 -5.58 7.84 -15.55
C CYS A 401 -5.22 8.23 -14.11
N LEU A 402 -3.94 8.12 -13.73
CA LEU A 402 -3.42 8.54 -12.42
C LEU A 402 -2.93 9.99 -12.44
N THR A 403 -2.88 10.66 -13.59
CA THR A 403 -2.36 12.03 -13.69
C THR A 403 -3.36 13.04 -14.22
N LYS A 404 -4.37 12.60 -14.97
CA LYS A 404 -5.28 13.48 -15.72
C LYS A 404 -6.73 13.30 -15.29
N LYS A 405 -7.42 14.44 -15.22
CA LYS A 405 -8.86 14.49 -14.95
C LYS A 405 -9.65 14.01 -16.15
N GLY A 406 -10.59 13.08 -15.93
CA GLY A 406 -11.45 12.55 -16.98
C GLY A 406 -10.79 11.52 -17.90
N ALA A 407 -9.54 11.13 -17.64
CA ALA A 407 -8.90 10.02 -18.32
C ALA A 407 -9.64 8.70 -18.02
N SER A 408 -9.75 7.84 -19.04
CA SER A 408 -10.50 6.59 -18.91
C SER A 408 -9.77 5.62 -17.97
N THR A 409 -10.49 5.15 -16.94
CA THR A 409 -10.00 4.12 -16.02
C THR A 409 -10.20 2.70 -16.57
N GLU A 410 -10.78 2.52 -17.75
CA GLU A 410 -11.15 1.18 -18.27
C GLU A 410 -9.94 0.28 -18.47
N LYS A 411 -8.83 0.81 -19.00
CA LYS A 411 -7.58 0.05 -19.16
C LYS A 411 -7.01 -0.39 -17.82
N LEU A 412 -7.01 0.53 -16.85
CA LEU A 412 -6.57 0.26 -15.49
C LEU A 412 -7.43 -0.85 -14.88
N ARG A 413 -8.76 -0.72 -14.96
CA ARG A 413 -9.71 -1.70 -14.44
C ARG A 413 -9.58 -3.06 -15.15
N GLY A 414 -9.38 -3.07 -16.46
CA GLY A 414 -9.14 -4.30 -17.23
C GLY A 414 -7.82 -4.99 -16.88
N ALA A 415 -6.79 -4.23 -16.51
CA ALA A 415 -5.50 -4.77 -16.10
C ALA A 415 -5.50 -5.36 -14.67
N VAL A 416 -6.45 -4.96 -13.82
CA VAL A 416 -6.50 -5.35 -12.39
C VAL A 416 -7.69 -6.23 -12.02
N CYS A 417 -8.75 -6.19 -12.82
CA CYS A 417 -9.93 -7.02 -12.68
C CYS A 417 -9.97 -8.07 -13.79
N ARG A 418 -10.20 -9.33 -13.41
CA ARG A 418 -10.76 -10.29 -14.36
C ARG A 418 -12.28 -10.24 -14.22
N ASN A 419 -12.96 -9.83 -15.30
CA ASN A 419 -14.39 -10.08 -15.42
C ASN A 419 -14.58 -11.59 -15.27
N GLY A 420 -15.33 -12.01 -14.26
CA GLY A 420 -15.82 -13.38 -14.09
C GLY A 420 -16.81 -13.80 -15.17
N LYS A 421 -16.60 -13.41 -16.44
CA LYS A 421 -17.26 -14.06 -17.56
C LYS A 421 -16.53 -15.37 -17.81
N LYS A 422 -17.08 -16.43 -17.20
CA LYS A 422 -16.98 -17.80 -17.71
C LYS A 422 -17.03 -17.75 -19.25
N LYS A 423 -16.03 -18.32 -19.91
CA LYS A 423 -16.30 -19.12 -21.10
C LYS A 423 -16.40 -20.55 -20.63
#